data_AF-A0A536JNQ7-F1
#
_entry.id   AF-A0A536JNQ7-F1
#
_cell.length_a   1.000
_cell.length_b   1.000
_cell.length_c   1.000
_cell.angle_alpha   90.00
_cell.angle_beta   90.00
_cell.angle_gamma   90.00
#
_symmetry.space_group_name_H-M   'P 1'
#
loop_
_entity.id
_entity.type
_entity.pdbx_description
1 polymer ?
#
loop_
_entity_poly.entity_id
_entity_poly.type
_entity_poly.pdbx_seq_one_letter_code
_entity_poly.pdbx_strand_id
1 'polypeptide(L)'
;MKDRGPDRRSGAGRRAVEAGGRPFEGAPLVTCPHCGSTVPAGDFCGHCGAHLASGSRRRRHAYTAVPAEHAVHLSIITLFPHLPHRRGGPFRVALIAGGALVLALAALHLFAPATVAALLALPVVYLMYLYEVEVYESEPWLVVGTTMGIGALLGAAFTTITGGLLSRLVLTGDRTTAFVLAGAVIPVVAQVLMLAGPLFLYLFRSRFREPLDGLAFGAASALGFSLASSLTAFWPLLGGPLVAGGSPLEWAVRLARAGLLVSLVNASTTALVAASAWLHRYDRR
;
A
#
# COMPACT_ATOMS: atom_id res chain seq x y z
N MET A 1 -25.04 -10.59 39.76
CA MET A 1 -25.27 -11.50 38.61
C MET A 1 -25.10 -10.68 37.33
N LYS A 2 -23.92 -10.73 36.73
CA LYS A 2 -23.64 -10.13 35.41
C LYS A 2 -22.58 -10.99 34.74
N ASP A 3 -22.96 -11.51 33.59
CA ASP A 3 -22.40 -12.67 32.90
C ASP A 3 -20.97 -12.43 32.43
N ARG A 4 -20.11 -13.45 32.63
CA ARG A 4 -18.73 -13.47 32.11
C ARG A 4 -18.80 -13.90 30.64
N GLY A 5 -18.36 -13.02 29.74
CA GLY A 5 -18.13 -13.35 28.33
C GLY A 5 -17.06 -14.44 28.17
N PRO A 6 -17.07 -15.21 27.08
CA PRO A 6 -16.35 -16.47 26.97
C PRO A 6 -14.83 -16.28 26.92
N ASP A 7 -14.14 -17.04 27.78
CA ASP A 7 -12.69 -17.22 27.82
C ASP A 7 -12.11 -17.48 26.41
N ARG A 8 -11.39 -16.49 25.88
CA ARG A 8 -10.52 -16.70 24.72
C ARG A 8 -9.35 -17.57 25.18
N ARG A 9 -9.39 -18.83 24.75
CA ARG A 9 -8.38 -19.86 24.97
C ARG A 9 -6.97 -19.30 24.74
N SER A 10 -6.25 -19.10 25.86
CA SER A 10 -4.80 -18.94 25.90
C SER A 10 -4.15 -20.24 25.45
N GLY A 11 -4.02 -20.42 24.13
CA GLY A 11 -3.20 -21.48 23.57
C GLY A 11 -1.76 -21.28 24.03
N ALA A 12 -1.19 -22.30 24.68
CA ALA A 12 0.18 -22.35 25.14
C ALA A 12 1.16 -22.21 23.96
N GLY A 13 1.39 -20.97 23.53
CA GLY A 13 2.53 -20.62 22.69
C GLY A 13 3.78 -20.80 23.54
N ARG A 14 4.70 -21.65 23.07
CA ARG A 14 6.07 -21.67 23.60
C ARG A 14 6.56 -20.23 23.58
N ARG A 15 6.70 -19.67 24.78
CA ARG A 15 7.19 -18.33 25.04
C ARG A 15 8.47 -18.17 24.23
N ALA A 16 8.54 -17.09 23.44
CA ALA A 16 9.82 -16.54 23.07
C ALA A 16 10.59 -16.41 24.40
N VAL A 17 11.66 -17.19 24.50
CA VAL A 17 12.80 -17.07 25.39
C VAL A 17 12.52 -16.24 26.65
N GLU A 18 12.55 -16.88 27.82
CA GLU A 18 12.87 -16.22 29.07
C GLU A 18 14.17 -15.41 28.88
N ALA A 19 14.02 -14.18 28.41
CA ALA A 19 14.99 -13.13 28.56
C ALA A 19 14.79 -12.60 29.99
N GLY A 20 15.26 -13.41 30.95
CA GLY A 20 15.63 -12.86 32.25
C GLY A 20 16.55 -11.66 32.01
N GLY A 21 16.29 -10.58 32.74
CA GLY A 21 16.89 -9.26 32.54
C GLY A 21 18.39 -9.32 32.30
N ARG A 22 18.78 -9.22 31.02
CA ARG A 22 20.12 -8.87 30.61
C ARG A 22 20.08 -7.43 30.07
N PRO A 23 21.01 -6.56 30.46
CA PRO A 23 21.17 -5.25 29.84
C PRO A 23 21.27 -5.43 28.32
N PHE A 24 20.78 -4.47 27.53
CA PHE A 24 21.01 -4.42 26.09
C PHE A 24 22.53 -4.26 25.82
N GLU A 25 23.25 -5.38 25.88
CA GLU A 25 24.60 -5.50 25.37
C GLU A 25 24.43 -5.51 23.84
N GLY A 26 24.72 -4.37 23.21
CA GLY A 26 24.49 -4.16 21.79
C GLY A 26 25.06 -5.30 20.97
N ALA A 27 24.30 -5.78 19.97
CA ALA A 27 24.75 -6.86 19.11
C ALA A 27 26.18 -6.56 18.59
N PRO A 28 27.08 -7.56 18.57
CA PRO A 28 28.48 -7.33 18.23
C PRO A 28 28.59 -6.61 16.89
N LEU A 29 29.39 -5.56 16.83
CA LEU A 29 29.55 -4.77 15.62
C LEU A 29 30.46 -5.50 14.64
N VAL A 30 30.06 -5.53 13.37
CA VAL A 30 30.84 -6.08 12.25
C VAL A 30 31.04 -5.02 11.18
N THR A 31 32.20 -5.02 10.54
CA THR A 31 32.50 -4.12 9.42
C THR A 31 31.97 -4.73 8.13
N CYS A 32 31.16 -3.99 7.39
CA CYS A 32 30.63 -4.46 6.12
C CYS A 32 31.76 -4.60 5.08
N PRO A 33 31.97 -5.78 4.48
CA PRO A 33 33.04 -5.98 3.49
C PRO A 33 32.79 -5.27 2.15
N HIS A 34 31.59 -4.72 1.92
CA HIS A 34 31.27 -3.98 0.69
C HIS A 34 31.44 -2.46 0.82
N CYS A 35 30.92 -1.84 1.87
CA CYS A 35 30.94 -0.37 2.02
C CYS A 35 31.82 0.12 3.18
N GLY A 36 32.41 -0.78 3.95
CA GLY A 36 33.30 -0.43 5.07
C GLY A 36 32.59 0.13 6.31
N SER A 37 31.26 0.24 6.32
CA SER A 37 30.52 0.76 7.48
C SER A 37 30.48 -0.27 8.61
N THR A 38 30.72 0.18 9.84
CA THR A 38 30.51 -0.61 11.06
C THR A 38 29.03 -0.68 11.40
N VAL A 39 28.45 -1.89 11.40
CA VAL A 39 27.03 -2.14 11.62
C VAL A 39 26.83 -3.28 12.64
N PRO A 40 25.68 -3.36 13.33
CA PRO A 40 25.36 -4.52 14.16
C PRO A 40 25.42 -5.83 13.37
N ALA A 41 25.87 -6.92 14.00
CA ALA A 41 25.90 -8.24 13.41
C ALA A 41 24.51 -8.68 12.92
N GLY A 42 24.46 -9.19 11.70
CA GLY A 42 23.27 -9.71 11.04
C GLY A 42 23.61 -10.29 9.67
N ASP A 43 22.60 -10.67 8.89
CA ASP A 43 22.82 -11.23 7.54
C ASP A 43 23.12 -10.14 6.50
N PHE A 44 22.62 -8.92 6.74
CA PHE A 44 22.74 -7.79 5.81
C PHE A 44 23.24 -6.53 6.48
N CYS A 45 23.99 -5.73 5.73
CA CYS A 45 24.43 -4.43 6.14
C CYS A 45 23.25 -3.45 6.18
N GLY A 46 22.99 -2.86 7.36
CA GLY A 46 21.95 -1.83 7.53
C GLY A 46 22.21 -0.53 6.76
N HIS A 47 23.44 -0.27 6.33
CA HIS A 47 23.81 0.93 5.58
C HIS A 47 23.72 0.73 4.06
N CYS A 48 24.50 -0.20 3.50
CA CYS A 48 24.58 -0.38 2.03
C CYS A 48 23.75 -1.54 1.48
N GLY A 49 23.20 -2.39 2.37
CA GLY A 49 22.41 -3.54 1.99
C GLY A 49 23.17 -4.79 1.50
N ALA A 50 24.50 -4.81 1.50
CA ALA A 50 25.24 -6.01 1.11
C ALA A 50 25.07 -7.14 2.13
N HIS A 51 25.09 -8.39 1.68
CA HIS A 51 25.10 -9.55 2.58
C HIS A 51 26.44 -9.58 3.35
N LEU A 52 26.41 -9.56 4.68
CA LEU A 52 27.62 -9.37 5.50
C LEU A 52 28.60 -10.55 5.36
N ALA A 53 28.10 -11.77 5.17
CA ALA A 53 28.97 -12.94 4.97
C ALA A 53 29.63 -13.02 3.58
N SER A 54 29.05 -12.43 2.54
CA SER A 54 29.56 -12.56 1.16
C SER A 54 30.03 -11.24 0.53
N GLY A 55 29.74 -10.09 1.16
CA GLY A 55 29.98 -8.76 0.59
C GLY A 55 29.20 -8.47 -0.68
N SER A 56 28.29 -9.34 -1.10
CA SER A 56 27.56 -9.17 -2.36
C SER A 56 26.31 -8.32 -2.18
N ARG A 57 26.05 -7.43 -3.13
CA ARG A 57 24.77 -6.68 -3.26
C ARG A 57 23.68 -7.47 -3.99
N ARG A 58 24.02 -8.60 -4.63
CA ARG A 58 23.08 -9.41 -5.40
C ARG A 58 22.19 -10.24 -4.46
N ARG A 59 20.99 -9.74 -4.19
CA ARG A 59 19.99 -10.39 -3.33
C ARG A 59 19.00 -11.26 -4.08
N ARG A 60 19.42 -12.07 -5.05
CA ARG A 60 18.44 -12.87 -5.83
C ARG A 60 17.75 -13.95 -4.99
N HIS A 61 18.42 -14.47 -3.97
CA HIS A 61 17.97 -15.63 -3.20
C HIS A 61 17.75 -15.38 -1.71
N ALA A 62 17.93 -14.14 -1.23
CA ALA A 62 17.83 -13.82 0.18
C ALA A 62 17.12 -12.46 0.39
N TYR A 63 15.98 -12.49 1.08
CA TYR A 63 15.17 -11.32 1.45
C TYR A 63 15.56 -10.82 2.86
N THR A 64 15.60 -9.51 3.09
CA THR A 64 16.11 -8.94 4.36
C THR A 64 15.29 -9.29 5.58
N ALA A 65 13.97 -9.39 5.43
CA ALA A 65 13.10 -9.75 6.54
C ALA A 65 13.08 -11.27 6.78
N VAL A 66 13.38 -12.08 5.75
CA VAL A 66 13.43 -13.55 5.81
C VAL A 66 14.59 -14.04 4.93
N PRO A 67 15.80 -14.18 5.50
CA PRO A 67 17.01 -14.54 4.74
C PRO A 67 16.90 -15.86 3.98
N ALA A 68 16.02 -16.76 4.43
CA ALA A 68 15.74 -18.05 3.81
C ALA A 68 14.81 -17.98 2.59
N GLU A 69 14.16 -16.84 2.31
CA GLU A 69 13.27 -16.67 1.15
C GLU A 69 13.94 -15.91 -0.01
N HIS A 70 13.59 -16.29 -1.24
CA HIS A 70 14.08 -15.63 -2.44
C HIS A 70 13.42 -14.27 -2.65
N ALA A 71 14.23 -13.22 -2.90
CA ALA A 71 13.72 -11.86 -3.11
C ALA A 71 12.88 -11.70 -4.39
N VAL A 72 12.93 -12.67 -5.31
CA VAL A 72 12.16 -12.66 -6.57
C VAL A 72 10.83 -13.41 -6.43
N HIS A 73 10.54 -14.02 -5.27
CA HIS A 73 9.25 -14.63 -5.04
C HIS A 73 8.24 -13.57 -4.59
N LEU A 74 7.20 -13.34 -5.40
CA LEU A 74 6.02 -12.54 -5.04
C LEU A 74 5.21 -13.30 -3.98
N SER A 75 5.70 -13.26 -2.74
CA SER A 75 4.97 -13.73 -1.57
C SER A 75 4.29 -12.54 -0.89
N ILE A 76 3.14 -12.76 -0.27
CA ILE A 76 2.49 -11.74 0.59
C ILE A 76 3.48 -11.27 1.68
N ILE A 77 4.45 -12.10 2.06
CA ILE A 77 5.53 -11.82 3.02
C ILE A 77 6.52 -10.76 2.49
N THR A 78 6.75 -10.69 1.18
CA THR A 78 7.61 -9.64 0.57
C THR A 78 6.89 -8.31 0.43
N LEU A 79 5.54 -8.30 0.43
CA LEU A 79 4.73 -7.09 0.40
C LEU A 79 4.54 -6.45 1.80
N PHE A 80 4.67 -7.24 2.87
CA PHE A 80 4.33 -6.85 4.24
C PHE A 80 5.42 -7.27 5.25
N PRO A 81 6.52 -6.50 5.38
CA PRO A 81 7.68 -6.87 6.19
C PRO A 81 7.41 -7.00 7.70
N HIS A 82 6.30 -6.44 8.19
CA HIS A 82 5.93 -6.48 9.62
C HIS A 82 4.92 -7.58 9.97
N LEU A 83 4.46 -8.40 9.02
CA LEU A 83 3.53 -9.48 9.37
C LEU A 83 4.25 -10.57 10.17
N PRO A 84 3.80 -10.90 11.40
CA PRO A 84 4.31 -12.07 12.10
C PRO A 84 4.08 -13.31 11.24
N HIS A 85 5.13 -14.10 11.01
CA HIS A 85 5.18 -15.29 10.15
C HIS A 85 4.00 -16.28 10.26
N ARG A 86 3.22 -16.23 11.36
CA ARG A 86 2.03 -17.07 11.61
C ARG A 86 0.68 -16.47 11.19
N ARG A 87 0.61 -15.21 10.74
CA ARG A 87 -0.67 -14.50 10.47
C ARG A 87 -0.88 -14.06 9.02
N GLY A 88 -0.12 -14.60 8.07
CA GLY A 88 -0.34 -14.33 6.63
C GLY A 88 -1.61 -14.95 6.04
N GLY A 89 -2.19 -15.96 6.71
CA GLY A 89 -3.40 -16.67 6.26
C GLY A 89 -4.61 -15.76 6.06
N PRO A 90 -5.03 -14.97 7.06
CA PRO A 90 -6.13 -14.01 6.94
C PRO A 90 -6.01 -13.04 5.76
N PHE A 91 -4.81 -12.50 5.48
CA PHE A 91 -4.58 -11.61 4.34
C PHE A 91 -4.78 -12.31 3.00
N ARG A 92 -4.24 -13.52 2.86
CA ARG A 92 -4.42 -14.32 1.66
C ARG A 92 -5.89 -14.68 1.46
N VAL A 93 -6.59 -15.05 2.53
CA VAL A 93 -8.03 -15.33 2.50
C VAL A 93 -8.81 -14.08 2.11
N ALA A 94 -8.49 -12.91 2.66
CA ALA A 94 -9.15 -11.66 2.31
C ALA A 94 -8.94 -11.29 0.83
N LEU A 95 -7.72 -11.45 0.30
CA LEU A 95 -7.43 -11.18 -1.11
C LEU A 95 -8.16 -12.17 -2.03
N ILE A 96 -8.14 -13.47 -1.70
CA ILE A 96 -8.85 -14.51 -2.47
C ILE A 96 -10.36 -14.29 -2.39
N ALA A 97 -10.91 -14.00 -1.21
CA ALA A 97 -12.33 -13.74 -1.01
C ALA A 97 -12.77 -12.48 -1.73
N GLY A 98 -11.99 -11.40 -1.69
CA GLY A 98 -12.25 -10.18 -2.44
C GLY A 98 -12.22 -10.41 -3.95
N GLY A 99 -11.21 -11.13 -4.46
CA GLY A 99 -11.15 -11.51 -5.87
C GLY A 99 -12.32 -12.41 -6.29
N ALA A 100 -12.66 -13.42 -5.49
CA ALA A 100 -13.79 -14.30 -5.72
C ALA A 100 -15.13 -13.55 -5.70
N LEU A 101 -15.29 -12.59 -4.79
CA LEU A 101 -16.48 -11.73 -4.73
C LEU A 101 -16.62 -10.89 -6.01
N VAL A 102 -15.53 -10.26 -6.47
CA VAL A 102 -15.52 -9.49 -7.71
C VAL A 102 -15.88 -10.39 -8.90
N LEU A 103 -15.30 -11.59 -8.98
CA LEU A 103 -15.58 -12.55 -10.05
C LEU A 103 -17.03 -13.05 -10.00
N ALA A 104 -17.57 -13.34 -8.82
CA ALA A 104 -18.95 -13.76 -8.65
C ALA A 104 -19.93 -12.65 -9.06
N LEU A 105 -19.70 -11.40 -8.62
CA LEU A 105 -20.53 -10.26 -9.02
C LEU A 105 -20.46 -10.00 -10.52
N ALA A 106 -19.27 -10.13 -11.13
CA ALA A 106 -19.10 -10.01 -12.57
C ALA A 106 -19.83 -11.14 -13.34
N ALA A 107 -19.77 -12.39 -12.85
CA ALA A 107 -20.48 -13.52 -13.44
C ALA A 107 -22.01 -13.37 -13.36
N LEU A 108 -22.51 -12.69 -12.31
CA LEU A 108 -23.92 -12.35 -12.15
C LEU A 108 -24.35 -11.09 -12.93
N HIS A 109 -23.45 -10.50 -13.73
CA HIS A 109 -23.68 -9.23 -14.45
C HIS A 109 -24.07 -8.05 -13.53
N LEU A 110 -23.67 -8.08 -12.26
CA LEU A 110 -23.91 -7.01 -11.29
C LEU A 110 -22.72 -6.03 -11.30
N PHE A 111 -22.65 -5.20 -12.33
CA PHE A 111 -21.44 -4.41 -12.63
C PHE A 111 -21.16 -3.29 -11.63
N ALA A 112 -22.22 -2.60 -11.18
CA ALA A 112 -22.07 -1.53 -10.20
C ALA A 112 -21.43 -2.04 -8.90
N PRO A 113 -21.96 -3.08 -8.23
CA PRO A 113 -21.33 -3.62 -7.04
C PRO A 113 -19.99 -4.32 -7.33
N ALA A 114 -19.81 -4.96 -8.50
CA ALA A 114 -18.51 -5.53 -8.88
C ALA A 114 -17.41 -4.46 -8.97
N THR A 115 -17.74 -3.29 -9.52
CA THR A 115 -16.83 -2.15 -9.63
C THR A 115 -16.47 -1.62 -8.24
N VAL A 116 -17.47 -1.37 -7.40
CA VAL A 116 -17.24 -0.89 -6.03
C VAL A 116 -16.39 -1.90 -5.24
N ALA A 117 -16.70 -3.20 -5.33
CA ALA A 117 -15.94 -4.25 -4.67
C ALA A 117 -14.48 -4.30 -5.16
N ALA A 118 -14.24 -4.19 -6.47
CA ALA A 118 -12.91 -4.21 -7.04
C ALA A 118 -12.07 -2.99 -6.60
N LEU A 119 -12.68 -1.79 -6.57
CA LEU A 119 -12.01 -0.57 -6.12
C LEU A 119 -11.69 -0.59 -4.61
N LEU A 120 -12.54 -1.21 -3.80
CA LEU A 120 -12.34 -1.30 -2.35
C LEU A 120 -11.38 -2.41 -1.93
N ALA A 121 -11.18 -3.44 -2.75
CA ALA A 121 -10.39 -4.62 -2.37
C ALA A 121 -8.99 -4.26 -1.83
N LEU A 122 -8.20 -3.47 -2.56
CA LEU A 122 -6.86 -3.08 -2.12
C LEU A 122 -6.87 -2.12 -0.91
N PRO A 123 -7.64 -1.02 -0.91
CA PRO A 123 -7.77 -0.16 0.26
C PRO A 123 -8.17 -0.91 1.53
N VAL A 124 -9.14 -1.82 1.45
CA VAL A 124 -9.60 -2.60 2.61
C VAL A 124 -8.53 -3.57 3.10
N VAL A 125 -7.87 -4.30 2.19
CA VAL A 125 -6.74 -5.18 2.57
C VAL A 125 -5.61 -4.39 3.22
N TYR A 126 -5.35 -3.18 2.73
CA TYR A 126 -4.33 -2.30 3.29
C TYR A 126 -4.71 -1.76 4.68
N LEU A 127 -5.97 -1.36 4.89
CA LEU A 127 -6.47 -0.97 6.21
C LEU A 127 -6.44 -2.14 7.20
N MET A 128 -6.80 -3.35 6.75
CA MET A 128 -6.69 -4.57 7.55
C MET A 128 -5.23 -4.84 7.94
N TYR A 129 -4.28 -4.56 7.05
CA TYR A 129 -2.84 -4.69 7.31
C TYR A 129 -2.39 -3.75 8.42
N LEU A 130 -2.75 -2.47 8.31
CA LEU A 130 -2.39 -1.49 9.33
C LEU A 130 -3.07 -1.76 10.68
N TYR A 131 -4.28 -2.30 10.67
CA TYR A 131 -4.98 -2.73 11.89
C TYR A 131 -4.27 -3.91 12.57
N GLU A 132 -3.90 -4.95 11.82
CA GLU A 132 -3.30 -6.17 12.39
C GLU A 132 -1.86 -5.96 12.87
N VAL A 133 -1.09 -5.11 12.17
CA VAL A 133 0.30 -4.82 12.55
C VAL A 133 0.37 -3.82 13.71
N GLU A 134 -0.72 -3.10 14.00
CA GLU A 134 -0.81 -2.15 15.11
C GLU A 134 0.36 -1.14 15.14
N VAL A 135 0.86 -0.74 13.95
CA VAL A 135 2.06 0.11 13.78
C VAL A 135 1.98 1.40 14.62
N TYR A 136 0.78 1.93 14.80
CA TYR A 136 0.54 3.19 15.48
C TYR A 136 -0.30 2.96 16.75
N GLU A 137 0.30 2.36 17.79
CA GLU A 137 -0.37 1.94 19.04
C GLU A 137 -1.26 3.02 19.69
N SER A 138 -0.97 4.32 19.52
CA SER A 138 -1.73 5.40 20.18
C SER A 138 -2.74 6.16 19.31
N GLU A 139 -2.57 6.24 17.97
CA GLU A 139 -3.42 7.08 17.09
C GLU A 139 -3.58 6.51 15.65
N PRO A 140 -3.90 5.21 15.46
CA PRO A 140 -3.79 4.58 14.14
C PRO A 140 -4.82 5.09 13.13
N TRP A 141 -6.08 5.22 13.57
CA TRP A 141 -7.18 5.60 12.68
C TRP A 141 -7.15 7.07 12.26
N LEU A 142 -6.65 7.98 13.11
CA LEU A 142 -6.53 9.40 12.78
C LEU A 142 -5.46 9.62 11.73
N VAL A 143 -4.27 9.03 11.88
CA VAL A 143 -3.14 9.27 10.99
C VAL A 143 -3.37 8.63 9.62
N VAL A 144 -3.85 7.38 9.61
CA VAL A 144 -4.18 6.65 8.37
C VAL A 144 -5.43 7.25 7.71
N GLY A 145 -6.46 7.56 8.50
CA GLY A 145 -7.69 8.17 8.00
C GLY A 145 -7.46 9.56 7.41
N THR A 146 -6.60 10.39 8.01
CA THR A 146 -6.27 11.72 7.48
C THR A 146 -5.47 11.63 6.18
N THR A 147 -4.43 10.79 6.10
CA THR A 147 -3.63 10.62 4.88
C THR A 147 -4.43 10.07 3.71
N MET A 148 -5.20 9.02 3.97
CA MET A 148 -6.10 8.42 2.99
C MET A 148 -7.23 9.39 2.60
N GLY A 149 -7.79 10.11 3.58
CA GLY A 149 -8.84 11.10 3.38
C GLY A 149 -8.40 12.28 2.52
N ILE A 150 -7.21 12.84 2.77
CA ILE A 150 -6.62 13.91 1.94
C ILE A 150 -6.45 13.41 0.50
N GLY A 151 -5.90 12.20 0.33
CA GLY A 151 -5.76 11.57 -0.98
C GLY A 151 -7.11 11.42 -1.69
N ALA A 152 -8.12 10.93 -0.99
CA ALA A 152 -9.47 10.74 -1.52
C ALA A 152 -10.13 12.07 -1.93
N LEU A 153 -10.04 13.10 -1.09
CA LEU A 153 -10.57 14.44 -1.39
C LEU A 153 -9.93 15.02 -2.65
N LEU A 154 -8.60 14.96 -2.74
CA LEU A 154 -7.86 15.45 -3.92
C LEU A 154 -8.17 14.61 -5.16
N GLY A 155 -8.32 13.29 -5.03
CA GLY A 155 -8.66 12.40 -6.15
C GLY A 155 -10.03 12.69 -6.75
N ALA A 156 -11.04 12.90 -5.90
CA ALA A 156 -12.38 13.29 -6.35
C ALA A 156 -12.38 14.65 -7.04
N ALA A 157 -11.76 15.67 -6.42
CA ALA A 157 -11.64 17.01 -6.99
C ALA A 157 -10.86 17.00 -8.32
N PHE A 158 -9.73 16.31 -8.37
CA PHE A 158 -8.91 16.23 -9.56
C PHE A 158 -9.63 15.52 -10.72
N THR A 159 -10.33 14.43 -10.44
CA THR A 159 -11.05 13.66 -11.46
C THR A 159 -12.22 14.43 -12.05
N THR A 160 -12.98 15.17 -11.23
CA THR A 160 -14.08 16.01 -11.74
C THR A 160 -13.57 17.10 -12.69
N ILE A 161 -12.46 17.77 -12.34
CA ILE A 161 -11.85 18.81 -13.17
C ILE A 161 -11.30 18.22 -14.47
N THR A 162 -10.45 17.19 -14.38
CA THR A 162 -9.78 16.60 -15.54
C THR A 162 -10.74 15.87 -16.47
N GLY A 163 -11.77 15.21 -15.93
CA GLY A 163 -12.85 14.62 -16.71
C GLY A 163 -13.59 15.67 -17.54
N GLY A 164 -13.96 16.80 -16.92
CA GLY A 164 -14.61 17.91 -17.63
C GLY A 164 -13.74 18.52 -18.74
N LEU A 165 -12.44 18.70 -18.48
CA LEU A 165 -11.50 19.17 -19.50
C LEU A 165 -11.40 18.19 -20.67
N LEU A 166 -11.18 16.91 -20.38
CA LEU A 166 -11.01 15.90 -21.43
C LEU A 166 -12.28 15.75 -22.28
N SER A 167 -13.47 15.77 -21.66
CA SER A 167 -14.74 15.74 -22.38
C SER A 167 -14.87 16.92 -23.35
N ARG A 168 -14.47 18.14 -22.95
CA ARG A 168 -14.49 19.31 -23.85
C ARG A 168 -13.56 19.11 -25.06
N LEU A 169 -12.33 18.65 -24.83
CA LEU A 169 -11.37 18.44 -25.90
C LEU A 169 -11.86 17.38 -26.91
N VAL A 170 -12.42 16.28 -26.40
CA VAL A 170 -13.01 15.22 -27.23
C VAL A 170 -14.18 15.77 -28.07
N LEU A 171 -15.05 16.59 -27.50
CA LEU A 171 -16.18 17.21 -28.21
C LEU A 171 -15.71 18.21 -29.29
N THR A 172 -14.65 18.97 -29.03
CA THR A 172 -14.06 19.90 -30.00
C THR A 172 -13.21 19.23 -31.08
N GLY A 173 -12.90 17.93 -30.93
CA GLY A 173 -12.10 17.18 -31.88
C GLY A 173 -10.57 17.34 -31.76
N ASP A 174 -10.08 18.07 -30.75
CA ASP A 174 -8.63 18.25 -30.53
C ASP A 174 -8.01 17.02 -29.85
N ARG A 175 -7.63 16.05 -30.69
CA ARG A 175 -7.02 14.79 -30.25
C ARG A 175 -5.60 14.96 -29.74
N THR A 176 -4.85 15.94 -30.23
CA THR A 176 -3.45 16.14 -29.87
C THR A 176 -3.32 16.61 -28.42
N THR A 177 -4.08 17.63 -28.07
CA THR A 177 -4.11 18.15 -26.69
C THR A 177 -4.74 17.14 -25.74
N ALA A 178 -5.78 16.41 -26.19
CA ALA A 178 -6.40 15.36 -25.37
C ALA A 178 -5.41 14.23 -25.05
N PHE A 179 -4.58 13.85 -26.02
CA PHE A 179 -3.55 12.83 -25.84
C PHE A 179 -2.47 13.29 -24.85
N VAL A 180 -1.96 14.52 -24.98
CA VAL A 180 -0.95 15.06 -24.04
C VAL A 180 -1.54 15.20 -22.63
N LEU A 181 -2.78 15.68 -22.52
CA LEU A 181 -3.47 15.83 -21.25
C LEU A 181 -3.66 14.46 -20.56
N ALA A 182 -4.19 13.47 -21.27
CA ALA A 182 -4.47 12.14 -20.73
C ALA A 182 -3.20 11.30 -20.50
N GLY A 183 -2.22 11.40 -21.39
CA GLY A 183 -1.03 10.55 -21.40
C GLY A 183 0.12 11.07 -20.54
N ALA A 184 0.23 12.38 -20.34
CA ALA A 184 1.36 12.98 -19.62
C ALA A 184 0.93 13.84 -18.44
N VAL A 185 0.06 14.84 -18.67
CA VAL A 185 -0.27 15.83 -17.63
C VAL A 185 -1.04 15.19 -16.48
N ILE A 186 -2.09 14.41 -16.78
CA ILE A 186 -2.93 13.78 -15.77
C ILE A 186 -2.13 12.84 -14.86
N PRO A 187 -1.34 11.87 -15.39
CA PRO A 187 -0.54 10.99 -14.55
C PRO A 187 0.48 11.72 -13.66
N VAL A 188 1.17 12.73 -14.20
CA VAL A 188 2.20 13.48 -13.46
C VAL A 188 1.57 14.30 -12.33
N VAL A 189 0.50 15.03 -12.62
CA VAL A 189 -0.18 15.85 -11.61
C VAL A 189 -0.86 14.97 -10.55
N ALA A 190 -1.48 13.85 -10.96
CA ALA A 190 -2.04 12.87 -10.03
C ALA A 190 -0.97 12.36 -9.06
N GLN A 191 0.21 11.98 -9.56
CA GLN A 191 1.31 11.50 -8.72
C GLN A 191 1.77 12.54 -7.70
N VAL A 192 1.84 13.81 -8.10
CA VAL A 192 2.20 14.91 -7.19
C VAL A 192 1.12 15.11 -6.12
N LEU A 193 -0.16 15.09 -6.51
CA LEU A 193 -1.28 15.24 -5.58
C LEU A 193 -1.36 14.11 -4.55
N MET A 194 -1.02 12.88 -4.93
CA MET A 194 -0.97 11.73 -4.01
C MET A 194 0.06 11.91 -2.88
N LEU A 195 1.08 12.76 -3.07
CA LEU A 195 2.05 13.07 -2.02
C LEU A 195 1.52 14.08 -0.99
N ALA A 196 0.37 14.71 -1.21
CA ALA A 196 -0.16 15.71 -0.30
C ALA A 196 -0.49 15.14 1.10
N GLY A 197 -1.05 13.93 1.15
CA GLY A 197 -1.34 13.23 2.42
C GLY A 197 -0.10 13.00 3.28
N PRO A 198 0.94 12.29 2.78
CA PRO A 198 2.18 12.15 3.53
C PRO A 198 2.82 13.51 3.79
N LEU A 199 2.90 14.43 2.82
CA LEU A 199 3.52 15.74 3.02
C LEU A 199 2.85 16.54 4.17
N PHE A 200 1.53 16.45 4.31
CA PHE A 200 0.82 17.02 5.44
C PHE A 200 1.36 16.48 6.77
N LEU A 201 1.45 15.16 6.93
CA LEU A 201 2.02 14.58 8.15
C LEU A 201 3.51 14.91 8.33
N TYR A 202 4.27 14.96 7.24
CA TYR A 202 5.68 15.32 7.25
C TYR A 202 5.88 16.71 7.89
N LEU A 203 5.03 17.67 7.53
CA LEU A 203 5.14 19.05 8.01
C LEU A 203 4.54 19.23 9.41
N PHE A 204 3.38 18.62 9.69
CA PHE A 204 2.61 18.92 10.90
C PHE A 204 2.80 17.93 12.06
N ARG A 205 3.33 16.72 11.83
CA ARG A 205 3.50 15.68 12.87
C ARG A 205 4.95 15.21 12.94
N SER A 206 5.75 15.89 13.75
CA SER A 206 7.18 15.59 13.96
C SER A 206 7.49 14.28 14.69
N ARG A 207 6.48 13.47 15.06
CA ARG A 207 6.66 12.19 15.76
C ARG A 207 7.01 11.04 14.81
N PHE A 208 6.51 11.07 13.58
CA PHE A 208 6.67 10.00 12.59
C PHE A 208 7.85 10.32 11.67
N ARG A 209 8.99 9.68 11.90
CA ARG A 209 10.26 10.01 11.21
C ARG A 209 10.93 8.80 10.57
N GLU A 210 10.37 7.61 10.73
CA GLU A 210 10.95 6.42 10.17
C GLU A 210 10.63 6.35 8.67
N PRO A 211 11.56 5.91 7.80
CA PRO A 211 11.29 5.75 6.37
C PRO A 211 10.06 4.87 6.07
N LEU A 212 9.78 3.91 6.96
CA LEU A 212 8.62 3.04 6.92
C LEU A 212 7.29 3.80 7.14
N ASP A 213 7.30 4.86 7.96
CA ASP A 213 6.13 5.73 8.13
C ASP A 213 5.79 6.43 6.82
N GLY A 214 6.82 6.98 6.16
CA GLY A 214 6.67 7.61 4.84
C GLY A 214 6.11 6.65 3.80
N LEU A 215 6.60 5.40 3.79
CA LEU A 215 6.09 4.33 2.92
C LEU A 215 4.60 4.07 3.18
N ALA A 216 4.19 3.93 4.45
CA ALA A 216 2.82 3.66 4.81
C ALA A 216 1.88 4.82 4.45
N PHE A 217 2.24 6.06 4.82
CA PHE A 217 1.42 7.23 4.51
C PHE A 217 1.31 7.50 3.01
N GLY A 218 2.37 7.28 2.25
CA GLY A 218 2.35 7.35 0.79
C GLY A 218 1.40 6.34 0.16
N ALA A 219 1.46 5.07 0.60
CA ALA A 219 0.54 4.05 0.14
C ALA A 219 -0.92 4.39 0.51
N ALA A 220 -1.19 4.80 1.76
CA ALA A 220 -2.52 5.18 2.23
C ALA A 220 -3.12 6.32 1.38
N SER A 221 -2.36 7.38 1.14
CA SER A 221 -2.84 8.54 0.38
C SER A 221 -3.10 8.20 -1.08
N ALA A 222 -2.21 7.44 -1.73
CA ALA A 222 -2.39 7.00 -3.10
C ALA A 222 -3.57 6.03 -3.29
N LEU A 223 -3.81 5.12 -2.32
CA LEU A 223 -4.98 4.24 -2.34
C LEU A 223 -6.28 5.03 -2.17
N GLY A 224 -6.30 6.01 -1.26
CA GLY A 224 -7.44 6.93 -1.10
C GLY A 224 -7.72 7.72 -2.38
N PHE A 225 -6.68 8.30 -2.98
CA PHE A 225 -6.77 9.03 -4.24
C PHE A 225 -7.29 8.15 -5.38
N SER A 226 -6.74 6.93 -5.53
CA SER A 226 -7.10 6.01 -6.61
C SER A 226 -8.53 5.50 -6.47
N LEU A 227 -8.96 5.21 -5.23
CA LEU A 227 -10.34 4.83 -4.91
C LEU A 227 -11.31 5.95 -5.29
N ALA A 228 -11.09 7.16 -4.77
CA ALA A 228 -11.99 8.29 -5.00
C ALA A 228 -12.02 8.69 -6.48
N SER A 229 -10.85 8.79 -7.13
CA SER A 229 -10.76 9.11 -8.55
C SER A 229 -11.50 8.10 -9.42
N SER A 230 -11.31 6.80 -9.15
CA SER A 230 -12.01 5.76 -9.90
C SER A 230 -13.52 5.80 -9.64
N LEU A 231 -13.93 6.00 -8.39
CA LEU A 231 -15.35 6.09 -8.05
C LEU A 231 -16.02 7.29 -8.73
N THR A 232 -15.36 8.45 -8.77
CA THR A 232 -15.82 9.63 -9.51
C THR A 232 -15.91 9.36 -11.01
N ALA A 233 -14.91 8.70 -11.60
CA ALA A 233 -14.91 8.38 -13.03
C ALA A 233 -16.00 7.38 -13.42
N PHE A 234 -16.29 6.39 -12.56
CA PHE A 234 -17.33 5.39 -12.79
C PHE A 234 -18.72 5.81 -12.30
N TRP A 235 -18.83 6.94 -11.59
CA TRP A 235 -20.09 7.39 -10.98
C TRP A 235 -21.31 7.36 -11.93
N PRO A 236 -21.20 7.82 -13.20
CA PRO A 236 -22.34 7.77 -14.13
C PRO A 236 -22.79 6.34 -14.46
N LEU A 237 -21.89 5.37 -14.43
CA LEU A 237 -22.21 3.95 -14.65
C LEU A 237 -22.86 3.32 -13.41
N LEU A 238 -22.48 3.78 -12.21
CA LEU A 238 -23.05 3.30 -10.95
C LEU A 238 -24.49 3.78 -10.72
N GLY A 239 -24.85 4.94 -11.26
CA GLY A 239 -26.22 5.45 -11.24
C GLY A 239 -27.14 4.90 -12.34
N GLY A 240 -26.61 4.08 -13.25
CA GLY A 240 -27.34 3.49 -14.37
C GLY A 240 -27.98 2.12 -14.04
N PRO A 241 -28.46 1.40 -15.07
CA PRO A 241 -29.00 0.04 -14.90
C PRO A 241 -27.99 -0.92 -14.24
N LEU A 242 -28.46 -1.75 -13.31
CA LEU A 242 -27.61 -2.70 -12.56
C LEU A 242 -27.00 -3.80 -13.44
N VAL A 243 -27.68 -4.12 -14.55
CA VAL A 243 -27.24 -5.10 -15.56
C VAL A 243 -26.80 -4.35 -16.79
N ALA A 244 -25.54 -4.53 -17.19
CA ALA A 244 -24.97 -3.92 -18.38
C ALA A 244 -24.75 -4.97 -19.49
N GLY A 245 -24.86 -4.53 -20.74
CA GLY A 245 -24.41 -5.31 -21.90
C GLY A 245 -22.88 -5.32 -22.03
N GLY A 246 -22.34 -6.24 -22.82
CA GLY A 246 -20.91 -6.35 -23.12
C GLY A 246 -20.30 -7.70 -22.77
N SER A 247 -19.07 -7.94 -23.21
CA SER A 247 -18.40 -9.21 -22.98
C SER A 247 -17.88 -9.31 -21.54
N PRO A 248 -17.99 -10.47 -20.87
CA PRO A 248 -17.44 -10.67 -19.52
C PRO A 248 -15.93 -10.38 -19.43
N LEU A 249 -15.19 -10.62 -20.52
CA LEU A 249 -13.75 -10.39 -20.60
C LEU A 249 -13.39 -8.90 -20.55
N GLU A 250 -14.09 -8.05 -21.30
CA GLU A 250 -13.87 -6.59 -21.27
C GLU A 250 -14.10 -6.02 -19.87
N TRP A 251 -15.15 -6.51 -19.20
CA TRP A 251 -15.45 -6.13 -17.82
C TRP A 251 -14.38 -6.59 -16.85
N ALA A 252 -13.92 -7.83 -16.96
CA ALA A 252 -12.82 -8.35 -16.14
C ALA A 252 -11.55 -7.51 -16.30
N VAL A 253 -11.18 -7.16 -17.54
CA VAL A 253 -10.00 -6.33 -17.83
C VAL A 253 -10.17 -4.91 -17.25
N ARG A 254 -11.35 -4.31 -17.40
CA ARG A 254 -11.63 -2.96 -16.87
C ARG A 254 -11.55 -2.95 -15.34
N LEU A 255 -12.16 -3.93 -14.67
CA LEU A 255 -12.14 -4.08 -13.21
C LEU A 255 -10.72 -4.36 -12.70
N ALA A 256 -9.97 -5.24 -13.35
CA ALA A 256 -8.58 -5.53 -12.99
C ALA A 256 -7.70 -4.29 -13.14
N ARG A 257 -7.85 -3.55 -14.24
CA ARG A 257 -7.10 -2.31 -14.47
C ARG A 257 -7.38 -1.27 -13.39
N ALA A 258 -8.66 -0.96 -13.16
CA ALA A 258 -9.04 0.13 -12.26
C ALA A 258 -8.89 -0.23 -10.77
N GLY A 259 -9.35 -1.42 -10.37
CA GLY A 259 -9.33 -1.86 -8.97
C GLY A 259 -7.95 -2.27 -8.49
N LEU A 260 -7.17 -2.93 -9.35
CA LEU A 260 -5.91 -3.54 -8.94
C LEU A 260 -4.70 -2.83 -9.53
N LEU A 261 -4.55 -2.81 -10.86
CA LEU A 261 -3.29 -2.42 -11.50
C LEU A 261 -2.96 -0.94 -11.26
N VAL A 262 -3.91 -0.04 -11.51
CA VAL A 262 -3.70 1.40 -11.33
C VAL A 262 -3.45 1.73 -9.86
N SER A 263 -4.28 1.20 -8.96
CA SER A 263 -4.13 1.39 -7.52
C SER A 263 -2.77 0.90 -7.00
N LEU A 264 -2.30 -0.26 -7.48
CA LEU A 264 -1.02 -0.82 -7.07
C LEU A 264 0.17 0.01 -7.57
N VAL A 265 0.12 0.46 -8.83
CA VAL A 265 1.16 1.33 -9.40
C VAL A 265 1.22 2.66 -8.65
N ASN A 266 0.07 3.29 -8.41
CA ASN A 266 -0.01 4.55 -7.68
C ASN A 266 0.47 4.40 -6.23
N ALA A 267 0.03 3.34 -5.53
CA ALA A 267 0.43 3.06 -4.16
C ALA A 267 1.93 2.82 -4.05
N SER A 268 2.49 1.94 -4.90
CA SER A 268 3.93 1.62 -4.86
C SER A 268 4.82 2.81 -5.19
N THR A 269 4.51 3.55 -6.26
CA THR A 269 5.29 4.73 -6.66
C THR A 269 5.23 5.83 -5.62
N THR A 270 4.04 6.16 -5.10
CA THR A 270 3.88 7.22 -4.08
C THR A 270 4.54 6.82 -2.77
N ALA A 271 4.40 5.56 -2.35
CA ALA A 271 5.04 5.02 -1.16
C ALA A 271 6.57 5.09 -1.24
N LEU A 272 7.17 4.74 -2.38
CA LEU A 272 8.62 4.84 -2.59
C LEU A 272 9.12 6.29 -2.56
N VAL A 273 8.39 7.21 -3.20
CA VAL A 273 8.74 8.63 -3.18
C VAL A 273 8.65 9.19 -1.76
N ALA A 274 7.56 8.89 -1.04
CA ALA A 274 7.40 9.32 0.35
C ALA A 274 8.46 8.71 1.28
N ALA A 275 8.76 7.41 1.15
CA ALA A 275 9.81 6.75 1.91
C ALA A 275 11.19 7.40 1.68
N SER A 276 11.51 7.77 0.44
CA SER A 276 12.78 8.43 0.12
C SER A 276 12.88 9.83 0.74
N ALA A 277 11.78 10.60 0.76
CA ALA A 277 11.73 11.89 1.44
C ALA A 277 11.94 11.77 2.95
N TRP A 278 11.38 10.73 3.59
CA TRP A 278 11.61 10.46 5.01
C TRP A 278 13.03 10.01 5.30
N LEU A 279 13.63 9.19 4.44
CA LEU A 279 15.02 8.75 4.59
C LEU A 279 15.97 9.95 4.61
N HIS A 280 15.79 10.92 3.72
CA HIS A 280 16.61 12.15 3.70
C HIS A 280 16.44 13.00 4.97
N ARG A 281 15.26 12.95 5.61
CA ARG A 281 15.03 13.63 6.89
C ARG A 281 15.69 12.89 8.05
N TYR A 282 15.71 11.56 7.99
CA TYR A 282 16.32 10.70 9.00
C TYR A 282 17.84 10.88 9.03
N ASP A 283 18.50 10.87 7.85
CA ASP A 283 19.96 11.00 7.71
C ASP A 283 20.52 12.40 8.03
N ARG A 284 19.69 13.44 8.17
CA ARG A 284 20.14 14.79 8.59
C ARG A 284 20.44 14.90 10.10
N ARG A 285 20.79 13.79 10.75
CA ARG A 285 21.20 13.69 12.16
C ARG A 285 22.39 12.77 12.27
#